data_AF-A0A4Z0HSC6-F1
#
_entry.id   AF-A0A4Z0HSC6-F1
#
_cell.length_a   1.000
_cell.length_b   1.000
_cell.length_c   1.000
_cell.angle_alpha   90.00
_cell.angle_beta   90.00
_cell.angle_gamma   90.00
#
_symmetry.space_group_name_H-M   'P 1'
#
loop_
_entity.id
_entity.type
_entity.pdbx_description
1 polymer ?
#
loop_
_entity_poly.entity_id
_entity_poly.type
_entity_poly.pdbx_seq_one_letter_code
_entity_poly.pdbx_strand_id
1 'polypeptide(L)'
;MTVSRTGRTLLLLALGMIIGTTTIHAPAAHAEIPPNCENRPWGFLGSQTRQICDQPIRADGYWTRHRVIGVPRHYENPTSSCSNSYFGTNCTYYPGGWVGDRVASDDTYEVRADTVLPDEPGHMPDPAPAPPAPPEAPAP
;
A
#
# COMPACT_ATOMS: atom_id res chain seq x y z
N MET A 1 51.57 -30.17 -54.68
CA MET A 1 52.97 -29.86 -54.32
C MET A 1 53.10 -28.35 -54.45
N THR A 2 53.14 -27.54 -53.38
CA THR A 2 54.18 -27.47 -52.34
C THR A 2 53.57 -27.08 -50.97
N VAL A 3 54.26 -27.52 -49.90
CA VAL A 3 53.92 -27.36 -48.47
C VAL A 3 54.81 -26.26 -47.86
N SER A 4 54.30 -25.48 -46.91
CA SER A 4 55.05 -24.95 -45.75
C SER A 4 54.04 -24.42 -44.71
N ARG A 5 53.73 -25.10 -43.59
CA ARG A 5 54.36 -24.96 -42.24
C ARG A 5 54.76 -23.50 -41.95
N THR A 6 54.26 -22.82 -40.92
CA THR A 6 54.37 -23.00 -39.44
C THR A 6 53.71 -21.74 -38.85
N GLY A 7 53.18 -21.60 -37.63
CA GLY A 7 53.19 -22.38 -36.41
C GLY A 7 52.35 -21.67 -35.32
N ARG A 8 52.16 -22.38 -34.20
CA ARG A 8 51.68 -22.03 -32.84
C ARG A 8 51.50 -20.52 -32.56
N THR A 9 50.51 -20.06 -31.80
CA THR A 9 50.43 -20.24 -30.33
C THR A 9 49.09 -19.69 -29.79
N LEU A 10 48.57 -20.33 -28.73
CA LEU A 10 47.40 -19.97 -27.93
C LEU A 10 47.40 -18.51 -27.42
N LEU A 11 46.21 -17.91 -27.28
CA LEU A 11 45.94 -16.98 -26.18
C LEU A 11 44.50 -17.17 -25.64
N LEU A 12 44.42 -17.50 -24.36
CA LEU A 12 43.22 -17.62 -23.53
C LEU A 12 42.71 -16.21 -23.17
N LEU A 13 41.39 -16.00 -23.23
CA LEU A 13 40.72 -14.91 -22.51
C LEU A 13 39.50 -15.48 -21.80
N ALA A 14 39.70 -15.80 -20.53
CA ALA A 14 38.64 -16.03 -19.57
C ALA A 14 38.08 -14.67 -19.11
N LEU A 15 36.75 -14.52 -19.07
CA LEU A 15 36.11 -13.46 -18.32
C LEU A 15 35.00 -14.10 -17.48
N GLY A 16 35.24 -14.15 -16.16
CA GLY A 16 34.34 -14.72 -15.18
C GLY A 16 33.08 -13.87 -15.04
N MET A 17 31.93 -14.52 -15.08
CA MET A 17 30.63 -13.90 -14.87
C MET A 17 30.29 -14.01 -13.37
N ILE A 18 30.54 -12.94 -12.61
CA ILE A 18 30.13 -12.85 -11.20
C ILE A 18 28.69 -12.36 -11.20
N ILE A 19 27.72 -13.27 -11.05
CA ILE A 19 26.32 -12.93 -10.84
C ILE A 19 26.18 -12.50 -9.38
N GLY A 20 26.28 -11.20 -9.12
CA GLY A 20 25.93 -10.63 -7.83
C GLY A 20 24.41 -10.66 -7.65
N THR A 21 23.90 -11.56 -6.82
CA THR A 21 22.51 -11.52 -6.35
C THR A 21 22.34 -10.32 -5.43
N THR A 22 21.84 -9.21 -5.97
CA THR A 22 21.36 -8.10 -5.14
C THR A 22 20.03 -8.50 -4.53
N THR A 23 20.02 -8.86 -3.25
CA THR A 23 18.79 -9.00 -2.49
C THR A 23 18.19 -7.60 -2.33
N ILE A 24 17.21 -7.27 -3.15
CA ILE A 24 16.35 -6.10 -2.97
C ILE A 24 15.62 -6.32 -1.63
N HIS A 25 16.15 -5.76 -0.55
CA HIS A 25 15.39 -5.60 0.68
C HIS A 25 14.35 -4.52 0.40
N ALA A 26 13.18 -4.93 -0.07
CA ALA A 26 12.01 -4.08 0.01
C ALA A 26 11.81 -3.75 1.50
N PRO A 27 11.67 -2.47 1.88
CA PRO A 27 11.31 -2.15 3.24
C PRO A 27 10.02 -2.89 3.56
N ALA A 28 9.98 -3.56 4.70
CA ALA A 28 8.74 -4.14 5.21
C ALA A 28 7.72 -3.01 5.25
N ALA A 29 6.63 -3.16 4.49
CA ALA A 29 5.52 -2.22 4.52
C ALA A 29 4.82 -2.34 5.88
N HIS A 30 5.40 -1.71 6.90
CA HIS A 30 4.63 -1.30 8.06
C HIS A 30 3.69 -0.22 7.54
N ALA A 31 2.38 -0.47 7.60
CA ALA A 31 1.36 0.50 7.25
C ALA A 31 1.30 1.59 8.33
N GLU A 32 2.40 2.32 8.50
CA GLU A 32 2.43 3.52 9.31
C GLU A 32 1.60 4.56 8.60
N ILE A 33 0.53 4.97 9.28
CA ILE A 33 -0.36 6.02 8.81
C ILE A 33 0.52 7.28 8.66
N PRO A 34 0.54 7.92 7.48
CA PRO A 34 1.31 9.16 7.30
C PRO A 34 0.95 10.20 8.36
N PRO A 35 1.88 11.07 8.78
CA PRO A 35 1.62 12.06 9.83
C PRO A 35 0.50 13.05 9.47
N ASN A 36 0.25 13.24 8.17
CA ASN A 36 -0.84 14.06 7.65
C ASN A 36 -2.17 13.32 7.53
N CYS A 37 -2.24 12.08 8.02
CA CYS A 37 -3.42 11.23 7.99
C CYS A 37 -3.76 10.70 9.38
N GLU A 38 -5.05 10.46 9.61
CA GLU A 38 -5.58 9.85 10.82
C GLU A 38 -6.59 8.77 10.46
N ASN A 39 -6.45 7.58 11.06
CA ASN A 39 -7.46 6.52 10.97
C ASN A 39 -8.15 6.33 12.33
N ARG A 40 -9.48 6.27 12.31
CA ARG A 40 -10.31 6.01 13.50
C ARG A 40 -11.41 5.00 13.18
N PRO A 41 -11.85 4.18 14.16
CA PRO A 41 -13.07 3.39 14.02
C PRO A 41 -14.28 4.26 13.72
N TRP A 42 -15.16 3.78 12.86
CA TRP A 42 -16.36 4.48 12.40
C TRP A 42 -17.55 3.54 12.23
N GLY A 43 -18.76 4.11 12.21
CA GLY A 43 -20.01 3.38 12.08
C GLY A 43 -20.41 2.62 13.35
N PHE A 44 -21.44 1.79 13.23
CA PHE A 44 -21.94 1.02 14.36
C PHE A 44 -20.86 0.06 14.87
N LEU A 45 -20.49 0.19 16.15
CA LEU A 45 -19.48 -0.61 16.85
C LEU A 45 -18.10 -0.66 16.16
N GLY A 46 -17.73 0.35 15.36
CA GLY A 46 -16.44 0.36 14.66
C GLY A 46 -16.35 -0.64 13.51
N SER A 47 -17.49 -1.00 12.91
CA SER A 47 -17.58 -1.88 11.73
C SER A 47 -16.88 -1.33 10.49
N GLN A 48 -16.53 -0.04 10.48
CA GLN A 48 -15.79 0.62 9.42
C GLN A 48 -14.63 1.41 10.01
N THR A 49 -13.74 1.85 9.13
CA THR A 49 -12.67 2.80 9.42
C THR A 49 -12.98 4.10 8.68
N ARG A 50 -12.76 5.22 9.36
CA ARG A 50 -12.67 6.54 8.74
C ARG A 50 -11.21 6.96 8.70
N GLN A 51 -10.70 7.17 7.50
CA GLN A 51 -9.40 7.75 7.23
C GLN A 51 -9.59 9.19 6.78
N ILE A 52 -8.90 10.13 7.41
CA ILE A 52 -8.86 11.53 6.99
C ILE A 52 -7.41 11.88 6.73
N CYS A 53 -7.13 12.55 5.61
CA CYS A 53 -5.80 13.07 5.27
C CYS A 53 -5.89 14.54 4.86
N ASP A 54 -4.97 15.36 5.37
CA ASP A 54 -4.89 16.77 5.02
C ASP A 54 -3.73 17.06 4.06
N GLN A 55 -3.96 18.04 3.20
CA GLN A 55 -2.91 18.74 2.47
C GLN A 55 -2.37 19.91 3.30
N PRO A 56 -1.22 20.49 2.93
CA PRO A 56 -0.71 21.68 3.59
C PRO A 56 -1.70 22.85 3.57
N ILE A 57 -1.63 23.67 4.62
CA ILE A 57 -2.42 24.91 4.70
C ILE A 57 -1.93 25.88 3.63
N ARG A 58 -2.85 26.34 2.80
CA ARG A 58 -2.60 27.35 1.76
C ARG A 58 -2.48 28.74 2.38
N ALA A 59 -1.96 29.69 1.60
CA ALA A 59 -1.74 31.06 2.07
C ALA A 59 -3.03 31.80 2.49
N ASP A 60 -4.19 31.35 2.01
CA ASP A 60 -5.52 31.87 2.37
C ASP A 60 -6.09 31.24 3.67
N GLY A 61 -5.34 30.33 4.29
CA GLY A 61 -5.71 29.63 5.53
C GLY A 61 -6.60 28.40 5.32
N TYR A 62 -6.95 28.06 4.09
CA TYR A 62 -7.68 26.84 3.78
C TYR A 62 -6.74 25.67 3.50
N TRP A 63 -7.21 24.45 3.71
CA TRP A 63 -6.54 23.24 3.25
C TRP A 63 -7.55 22.26 2.65
N THR A 64 -7.05 21.45 1.72
CA THR A 64 -7.82 20.36 1.14
C THR A 64 -7.76 19.14 2.06
N ARG A 65 -8.92 18.57 2.39
CA ARG A 65 -9.07 17.37 3.18
C ARG A 65 -9.67 16.25 2.34
N HIS A 66 -9.11 15.07 2.48
CA HIS A 66 -9.58 13.83 1.87
C HIS A 66 -10.08 12.89 2.96
N ARG A 67 -11.32 12.42 2.85
CA ARG A 67 -11.94 11.53 3.82
C ARG A 67 -12.48 10.28 3.14
N VAL A 68 -11.99 9.13 3.56
CA VAL A 68 -12.46 7.82 3.12
C VAL A 68 -13.08 7.09 4.30
N ILE A 69 -14.29 6.56 4.10
CA ILE A 69 -14.97 5.71 5.07
C ILE A 69 -15.20 4.36 4.40
N GLY A 70 -14.79 3.28 5.06
CA GLY A 70 -14.95 1.94 4.50
C GLY A 70 -14.35 0.85 5.36
N VAL A 71 -14.32 -0.36 4.81
CA VAL A 71 -13.64 -1.51 5.43
C VAL A 71 -12.37 -1.76 4.62
N PRO A 72 -11.17 -1.60 5.21
CA PRO A 72 -9.94 -1.88 4.50
C PRO A 72 -9.83 -3.38 4.22
N ARG A 73 -9.01 -3.74 3.24
CA ARG A 73 -8.67 -5.11 2.87
C ARG A 73 -8.21 -5.86 4.12
N HIS A 74 -8.88 -6.98 4.39
CA HIS A 74 -8.60 -7.80 5.56
C HIS A 74 -8.79 -9.27 5.23
N TYR A 75 -8.32 -10.12 6.13
CA TYR A 75 -8.51 -11.55 6.03
C TYR A 75 -9.78 -11.95 6.79
N GLU A 76 -10.73 -12.58 6.10
CA GLU A 76 -11.89 -13.19 6.71
C GLU A 76 -11.54 -14.63 7.11
N ASN A 77 -11.70 -14.94 8.40
CA ASN A 77 -11.46 -16.28 8.91
C ASN A 77 -12.53 -17.25 8.37
N PRO A 78 -12.17 -18.52 8.09
CA PRO A 78 -13.15 -19.53 7.72
C PRO A 78 -14.16 -19.71 8.86
N THR A 79 -15.43 -19.86 8.50
CA THR A 79 -16.51 -20.09 9.46
C THR A 79 -17.40 -21.24 9.03
N SER A 80 -18.05 -21.88 9.97
CA SER A 80 -19.10 -22.87 9.72
C SER A 80 -20.33 -22.49 10.51
N SER A 81 -21.49 -22.62 9.86
CA SER A 81 -22.78 -22.39 10.49
C SER A 81 -23.62 -23.64 10.38
N CYS A 82 -24.00 -24.20 11.54
CA CYS A 82 -24.87 -25.34 11.64
C CYS A 82 -26.25 -24.90 12.12
N SER A 83 -27.27 -25.21 11.35
CA SER A 83 -28.66 -25.05 11.72
C SER A 83 -29.26 -26.42 12.06
N ASN A 84 -30.04 -26.48 13.13
CA ASN A 84 -30.67 -27.71 13.57
C ASN A 84 -32.18 -27.58 13.44
N SER A 85 -32.82 -28.61 12.90
CA SER A 85 -34.26 -28.66 12.69
C SER A 85 -34.81 -29.98 13.21
N TYR A 86 -36.13 -30.06 13.35
CA TYR A 86 -36.81 -31.30 13.78
C TYR A 86 -36.47 -32.51 12.89
N PHE A 87 -36.11 -32.28 11.61
CA PHE A 87 -35.81 -33.33 10.64
C PHE A 87 -34.30 -33.53 10.37
N GLY A 88 -33.42 -32.84 11.10
CA GLY A 88 -31.97 -33.02 11.02
C GLY A 88 -31.15 -31.74 11.13
N THR A 89 -29.82 -31.94 11.15
CA THR A 89 -28.82 -30.88 11.21
C THR A 89 -28.25 -30.60 9.81
N ASN A 90 -28.19 -29.34 9.42
CA ASN A 90 -27.51 -28.89 8.20
C ASN A 90 -26.37 -27.93 8.58
N CYS A 91 -25.16 -28.26 8.16
CA CYS A 91 -23.99 -27.42 8.34
C CYS A 91 -23.48 -26.89 7.02
N THR A 92 -23.33 -25.57 6.92
CA THR A 92 -22.69 -24.88 5.79
C THR A 92 -21.31 -24.42 6.21
N TYR A 93 -20.31 -24.68 5.35
CA TYR A 93 -18.94 -24.21 5.53
C TYR A 93 -18.64 -23.04 4.59
N TYR A 94 -18.08 -21.97 5.14
CA TYR A 94 -17.66 -20.77 4.43
C TYR A 94 -16.12 -20.69 4.46
N PRO A 95 -15.44 -20.88 3.32
CA PRO A 95 -13.99 -20.78 3.28
C PRO A 95 -13.53 -19.35 3.59
N GLY A 96 -12.44 -19.23 4.34
CA GLY A 96 -11.80 -17.95 4.61
C GLY A 96 -10.98 -17.46 3.42
N GLY A 97 -10.63 -16.17 3.43
CA GLY A 97 -9.89 -15.56 2.34
C GLY A 97 -9.62 -14.08 2.55
N TRP A 98 -8.76 -13.53 1.68
CA TRP A 98 -8.57 -12.09 1.60
C TRP A 98 -9.75 -11.47 0.86
N VAL A 99 -10.41 -10.51 1.50
CA VAL A 99 -11.46 -9.68 0.89
C VAL A 99 -10.91 -8.30 0.61
N GLY A 100 -11.26 -7.74 -0.55
CA GLY A 100 -10.78 -6.43 -1.00
C GLY A 100 -11.31 -5.27 -0.15
N ASP A 101 -10.75 -4.08 -0.38
CA ASP A 101 -11.26 -2.85 0.22
C ASP A 101 -12.72 -2.60 -0.18
N ARG A 102 -13.52 -2.15 0.77
CA ARG A 102 -14.90 -1.72 0.54
C ARG A 102 -15.04 -0.27 0.95
N VAL A 103 -15.19 0.62 -0.04
CA VAL A 103 -15.43 2.04 0.20
C VAL A 103 -16.93 2.30 0.32
N ALA A 104 -17.32 2.99 1.39
CA ALA A 104 -18.69 3.46 1.62
C ALA A 104 -18.84 4.95 1.30
N SER A 105 -17.82 5.76 1.59
CA SER A 105 -17.75 7.19 1.24
C SER A 105 -16.32 7.56 0.89
N ASP A 106 -16.16 8.45 -0.07
CA ASP A 106 -14.88 9.02 -0.49
C ASP A 106 -15.10 10.48 -0.89
N ASP A 107 -14.70 11.39 -0.01
CA ASP A 107 -14.99 12.81 -0.12
C ASP A 107 -13.70 13.62 -0.12
N THR A 108 -13.62 14.60 -1.02
CA THR A 108 -12.59 15.65 -1.00
C THR A 108 -13.25 17.01 -0.85
N TYR A 109 -12.85 17.78 0.14
CA TYR A 109 -13.43 19.10 0.39
C TYR A 109 -12.42 20.08 1.00
N GLU A 110 -12.76 21.36 0.89
CA GLU A 110 -11.99 22.45 1.45
C GLU A 110 -12.42 22.74 2.89
N VAL A 111 -11.44 22.93 3.77
CA VAL A 111 -11.66 23.20 5.18
C VAL A 111 -10.81 24.38 5.62
N ARG A 112 -11.29 25.11 6.62
CA ARG A 112 -10.57 26.13 7.36
C ARG A 112 -10.82 25.87 8.85
N ALA A 113 -9.98 26.43 9.72
CA ALA A 113 -10.03 26.19 11.17
C ALA A 113 -11.42 26.39 11.81
N ASP A 114 -12.22 27.31 11.28
CA ASP A 114 -13.59 27.62 11.73
C ASP A 114 -14.69 26.77 11.05
N THR A 115 -14.36 26.06 9.97
CA THR A 115 -15.32 25.22 9.22
C THR A 115 -15.05 23.72 9.37
N VAL A 116 -14.07 23.32 10.18
CA VAL A 116 -13.83 21.91 10.50
C VAL A 116 -15.07 21.33 11.18
N LEU A 117 -15.53 20.18 10.71
CA LEU A 117 -16.67 19.50 11.30
C LEU A 117 -16.37 19.12 12.77
N PRO A 118 -17.34 19.22 13.69
CA PRO A 118 -17.09 18.99 15.12
C PRO A 118 -16.54 17.60 15.46
N ASP A 119 -16.80 16.61 14.62
CA ASP A 119 -16.36 15.23 14.80
C ASP A 119 -15.04 14.92 14.07
N GLU A 120 -14.42 15.90 13.42
CA GLU A 120 -13.16 15.76 12.70
C GLU A 120 -11.99 16.39 13.44
N PRO A 121 -10.76 15.89 13.23
CA PRO A 121 -9.58 16.51 13.79
C PRO A 121 -9.35 17.89 13.17
N GLY A 122 -8.58 18.72 13.90
CA GLY A 122 -7.96 19.92 13.33
C GLY A 122 -7.00 19.58 12.18
N HIS A 123 -6.32 20.58 11.64
CA HIS A 123 -5.33 20.36 10.59
C HIS A 123 -4.22 19.42 11.07
N MET A 124 -3.93 18.37 10.30
CA MET A 124 -2.87 17.41 10.59
C MET A 124 -1.53 17.89 10.02
N PRO A 125 -0.39 17.57 10.67
CA PRO A 125 0.94 18.02 10.23
C PRO A 125 1.21 17.72 8.76
N ASP A 126 1.91 18.62 8.08
CA ASP A 126 2.24 18.44 6.67
C ASP A 126 2.99 17.12 6.43
N PRO A 127 2.70 16.41 5.31
CA PRO A 127 3.46 15.23 4.95
C PRO A 127 4.93 15.63 4.79
N ALA A 128 5.83 14.78 5.30
CA ALA A 128 7.25 14.97 5.07
C ALA A 128 7.52 15.12 3.56
N PRO A 129 8.44 16.02 3.14
CA PRO A 129 8.79 16.16 1.74
C PRO A 129 9.09 14.79 1.14
N ALA A 130 8.50 14.48 -0.01
CA ALA A 130 8.81 13.24 -0.71
C ALA A 130 10.34 13.15 -0.91
N PRO A 131 10.95 11.97 -0.73
CA PRO A 131 12.34 11.77 -1.10
C PRO A 131 12.56 12.24 -2.54
N PRO A 132 13.70 12.86 -2.86
CA PRO A 132 13.99 13.26 -4.23
C PRO A 132 13.83 12.06 -5.16
N ALA A 133 13.23 12.29 -6.32
CA ALA A 133 13.09 11.25 -7.33
C ALA A 133 14.48 10.63 -7.62
N PRO A 134 14.58 9.30 -7.77
CA PRO A 134 15.82 8.68 -8.20
C PRO A 134 16.31 9.35 -9.49
N PRO A 135 17.63 9.56 -9.66
CA PRO A 135 18.15 10.11 -10.91
C PRO A 135 17.67 9.25 -12.07
N GLU A 136 17.11 9.90 -13.09
CA GLU A 136 16.64 9.24 -14.30
C GLU A 136 17.79 8.41 -14.88
N ALA A 137 17.58 7.10 -15.04
CA ALA A 137 18.60 6.22 -15.56
C ALA A 137 19.03 6.74 -16.94
N PRO A 138 20.35 6.76 -17.25
CA PRO A 138 20.80 7.21 -18.57
C PRO A 138 20.10 6.38 -19.65
N ALA A 139 19.57 7.08 -20.65
CA ALA A 139 18.93 6.47 -21.81
C ALA A 139 19.88 5.45 -22.48
N PRO A 140 19.35 4.33 -23.00
CA PRO A 140 20.15 3.25 -23.57
C PRO A 140 20.98 3.65 -24.80
#